data_AF-A0AAD2TP56-F1
#
_entry.id   AF-A0AAD2TP56-F1
#
_cell.length_a   1.000
_cell.length_b   1.000
_cell.length_c   1.000
_cell.angle_alpha   90.00
_cell.angle_beta   90.00
_cell.angle_gamma   90.00
#
_symmetry.space_group_name_H-M   'P 1'
#
loop_
_entity.id
_entity.type
_entity.pdbx_description
1 polymer ?
#
loop_
_entity_poly.entity_id
_entity_poly.type
_entity_poly.pdbx_seq_one_letter_code
_entity_poly.pdbx_strand_id
1 'polypeptide(L)'
;MSNPYLKPVKLVIFTYIAFSVISFLYSLITGNYNGDFLDCEVNLNWIGLLVALIICIIPNIILYDLYKYFAKIRYRKYVSLRMDILEPMVIVIFILHILLGFLFGVGRAGGDEYNVPPIVKPIIQVMIRVSPSLWGTILLMIIQKRQYKKVIIICFLFCVLGVARAAFGFIASIAVVLFVKYYQEIVRWIKRHRLSVIVSLMTMPAFVRIGYEMRSALRGDGYETPKNASTLICGKLIGRLSSFSNTAVLIEKAPLYLVTAKEVDNCFFFKGLGSAISRKFALENRPEKILMLDENVPENASFILGSGGILVFSFYNSPNLMIINAFAIVFVCLIVFRLCSMFKNPLGSTIAVIMLLGPILSGVAGEYSLICICICIAIFLIALINNLIHLIKSNRKYGNKESDIC
;
A
#
# COMPACT_ATOMS: atom_id res chain seq x y z
N MET A 1 8.47 28.62 -2.84
CA MET A 1 7.12 28.00 -2.81
C MET A 1 7.09 27.00 -1.66
N SER A 2 6.20 27.20 -0.69
CA SER A 2 5.95 26.22 0.38
C SER A 2 5.32 24.96 -0.20
N ASN A 3 5.79 23.78 0.21
CA ASN A 3 5.22 22.50 -0.22
C ASN A 3 3.81 22.34 0.41
N PRO A 4 2.71 22.37 -0.37
CA PRO A 4 1.35 22.28 0.16
C PRO A 4 1.04 20.92 0.80
N TYR A 5 1.81 19.88 0.46
CA TYR A 5 1.60 18.52 0.94
C TYR A 5 2.45 18.19 2.18
N LEU A 6 3.33 19.08 2.64
CA LEU A 6 4.24 18.78 3.75
C LEU A 6 3.50 18.40 5.04
N LYS A 7 2.53 19.23 5.44
CA LYS A 7 1.74 19.03 6.65
C LYS A 7 0.83 17.79 6.57
N PRO A 8 0.04 17.56 5.51
CA PRO A 8 -0.78 16.35 5.44
C PRO A 8 0.06 15.07 5.40
N VAL A 9 1.16 15.03 4.64
CA VAL A 9 2.04 13.85 4.60
C VAL A 9 2.65 13.56 5.97
N LYS A 10 3.08 14.60 6.71
CA LYS A 10 3.54 14.43 8.10
C LYS A 10 2.47 13.76 8.97
N LEU A 11 1.21 14.20 8.85
CA LEU A 11 0.12 13.63 9.66
C LEU A 11 -0.19 12.18 9.27
N VAL A 12 -0.15 11.85 7.98
CA VAL A 12 -0.33 10.46 7.51
C VAL A 12 0.74 9.56 8.13
N ILE A 13 2.02 9.91 8.02
CA ILE A 13 3.10 9.11 8.64
C ILE A 13 2.93 9.01 10.15
N PHE A 14 2.59 10.11 10.82
CA PHE A 14 2.38 10.11 12.26
C PHE A 14 1.19 9.23 12.67
N THR A 15 0.16 9.12 11.81
CA THR A 15 -0.97 8.22 12.04
C THR A 15 -0.55 6.75 12.02
N TYR A 16 0.33 6.35 11.10
CA TYR A 16 0.89 4.98 11.07
C TYR A 16 1.78 4.71 12.30
N ILE A 17 2.57 5.69 12.76
CA ILE A 17 3.30 5.59 14.03
C ILE A 17 2.33 5.44 15.21
N ALA A 18 1.25 6.23 15.23
CA ALA A 18 0.24 6.16 16.27
C ALA A 18 -0.46 4.80 16.32
N PHE A 19 -0.71 4.14 15.18
CA PHE A 19 -1.26 2.78 15.17
C PHE A 19 -0.35 1.77 15.90
N SER A 20 0.97 1.88 15.73
CA SER A 20 1.93 1.05 16.47
C SER A 20 1.95 1.37 17.97
N VAL A 21 1.89 2.66 18.33
CA VAL A 21 1.80 3.07 19.74
C VAL A 21 0.51 2.58 20.39
N ILE A 22 -0.62 2.67 19.70
CA ILE A 22 -1.91 2.16 20.22
C ILE A 22 -1.87 0.64 20.37
N SER A 23 -1.24 -0.08 19.44
CA SER A 23 -1.08 -1.55 19.53
C SER A 23 -0.18 -1.97 20.70
N PHE A 24 0.89 -1.21 20.95
CA PHE A 24 1.74 -1.36 22.14
C PHE A 24 0.94 -1.14 23.43
N LEU A 25 0.19 -0.03 23.52
CA LEU A 25 -0.64 0.26 24.69
C LEU A 25 -1.74 -0.78 24.88
N TYR A 26 -2.37 -1.25 23.81
CA TYR A 26 -3.36 -2.32 23.85
C TYR A 26 -2.77 -3.59 24.48
N SER A 27 -1.57 -3.99 24.06
CA SER A 27 -0.88 -5.17 24.56
C SER A 27 -0.53 -5.04 26.05
N LEU A 28 -0.07 -3.86 26.48
CA LEU A 28 0.21 -3.60 27.90
C LEU A 28 -1.05 -3.59 28.79
N ILE A 29 -2.16 -3.05 28.29
CA ILE A 29 -3.38 -2.86 29.09
C ILE A 29 -4.19 -4.16 29.16
N THR A 30 -4.29 -4.87 28.05
CA THR A 30 -5.16 -6.05 27.96
C THR A 30 -4.44 -7.36 28.27
N GLY A 31 -3.10 -7.37 28.23
CA GLY A 31 -2.32 -8.61 28.30
C GLY A 31 -2.39 -9.45 27.02
N ASN A 32 -3.04 -8.97 25.96
CA ASN A 32 -3.23 -9.69 24.70
C ASN A 32 -2.71 -8.89 23.51
N TYR A 33 -2.16 -9.59 22.52
CA TYR A 33 -1.84 -9.02 21.23
C TYR A 33 -3.09 -8.63 20.44
N ASN A 34 -2.89 -7.85 19.38
CA ASN A 34 -3.95 -7.35 18.52
C ASN A 34 -3.73 -7.72 17.04
N GLY A 35 -4.73 -7.46 16.20
CA GLY A 35 -4.67 -7.60 14.75
C GLY A 35 -4.86 -9.03 14.28
N ASP A 36 -3.76 -9.64 13.81
CA ASP A 36 -3.73 -11.03 13.37
C ASP A 36 -3.56 -12.01 14.55
N PHE A 37 -3.01 -11.53 15.67
CA PHE A 37 -2.84 -12.28 16.93
C PHE A 37 -3.84 -11.81 17.99
N LEU A 38 -5.07 -11.49 17.58
CA LEU A 38 -6.11 -11.08 18.51
C LEU A 38 -6.38 -12.23 19.49
N ASP A 39 -6.47 -11.90 20.78
CA ASP A 39 -6.70 -12.84 21.89
C ASP A 39 -5.54 -13.81 22.17
N CYS A 40 -4.36 -13.59 21.57
CA CYS A 40 -3.12 -14.28 21.97
C CYS A 40 -2.49 -13.55 23.16
N GLU A 41 -2.18 -14.28 24.24
CA GLU A 41 -1.55 -13.72 25.44
C GLU A 41 -0.14 -13.20 25.16
N VAL A 42 0.22 -12.12 25.86
CA VAL A 42 1.54 -11.48 25.80
C VAL A 42 2.45 -12.09 26.86
N ASN A 43 3.49 -12.80 26.42
CA ASN A 43 4.53 -13.31 27.32
C ASN A 43 5.80 -12.46 27.33
N LEU A 44 5.92 -11.51 26.39
CA LEU A 44 7.00 -10.52 26.41
C LEU A 44 6.87 -9.55 27.58
N ASN A 45 8.01 -9.28 28.24
CA ASN A 45 8.10 -8.19 29.20
C ASN A 45 7.97 -6.82 28.51
N TRP A 46 7.73 -5.78 29.31
CA TRP A 46 7.54 -4.41 28.79
C TRP A 46 8.74 -3.89 27.98
N ILE A 47 9.96 -4.34 28.30
CA ILE A 47 11.18 -3.97 27.57
C ILE A 47 11.14 -4.56 26.15
N GLY A 48 10.80 -5.84 26.02
CA GLY A 48 10.65 -6.51 24.73
C GLY A 48 9.57 -5.87 23.86
N LEU A 49 8.44 -5.50 24.46
CA LEU A 49 7.39 -4.73 23.79
C LEU A 49 7.87 -3.34 23.33
N LEU A 50 8.67 -2.65 24.15
CA LEU A 50 9.25 -1.35 23.78
C LEU A 50 10.24 -1.49 22.60
N VAL A 51 11.07 -2.54 22.60
CA VAL A 51 11.96 -2.86 21.48
C VAL A 51 11.17 -3.10 20.19
N ALA A 52 10.10 -3.91 20.25
CA ALA A 52 9.21 -4.13 19.12
C ALA A 52 8.62 -2.81 18.58
N LEU A 53 8.18 -1.93 19.48
CA LEU A 53 7.62 -0.62 19.11
C LEU A 53 8.65 0.24 18.35
N ILE A 54 9.87 0.34 18.85
CA ILE A 54 10.95 1.11 18.22
C ILE A 54 11.23 0.57 16.81
N ILE A 55 11.32 -0.74 16.66
CA ILE A 55 11.57 -1.42 15.38
C ILE A 55 10.45 -1.09 14.35
N CYS A 56 9.19 -1.03 14.78
CA CYS A 56 8.08 -0.67 13.89
C CYS A 56 8.03 0.83 13.52
N ILE A 57 8.57 1.71 14.36
CA ILE A 57 8.54 3.16 14.13
C ILE A 57 9.64 3.61 13.14
N ILE A 58 10.83 3.02 13.22
CA ILE A 58 12.00 3.45 12.42
C ILE A 58 11.71 3.54 10.91
N PRO A 59 11.12 2.53 10.23
CA PRO A 59 10.84 2.60 8.80
C PRO A 59 9.95 3.79 8.40
N ASN A 60 8.98 4.16 9.25
CA ASN A 60 8.08 5.29 9.03
C ASN A 60 8.81 6.63 9.15
N ILE A 61 9.75 6.75 10.10
CA ILE A 61 10.61 7.94 10.23
C ILE A 61 11.47 8.10 8.98
N ILE A 62 12.15 7.03 8.54
CA ILE A 62 12.98 7.03 7.34
C ILE A 62 12.16 7.46 6.11
N LEU A 63 10.94 6.93 5.94
CA LEU A 63 10.06 7.31 4.83
C LEU A 63 9.75 8.82 4.83
N TYR A 64 9.49 9.41 6.00
CA TYR A 64 9.24 10.85 6.11
C TYR A 64 10.48 11.70 5.85
N ASP A 65 11.66 11.24 6.27
CA ASP A 65 12.93 11.91 5.99
C ASP A 65 13.25 11.91 4.49
N LEU A 66 13.05 10.77 3.82
CA LEU A 66 13.14 10.69 2.36
C LEU A 66 12.18 11.66 1.68
N TYR A 67 10.93 11.74 2.15
CA TYR A 67 9.97 12.71 1.63
C TYR A 67 10.44 14.16 1.78
N LYS A 68 10.90 14.56 2.97
CA LYS A 68 11.42 15.93 3.21
C LYS A 68 12.59 16.25 2.28
N TYR A 69 13.46 15.28 2.03
CA TYR A 69 14.61 15.42 1.13
C TYR A 69 14.16 15.59 -0.32
N PHE A 70 13.43 14.61 -0.88
CA PHE A 70 13.03 14.61 -2.29
C PHE A 70 12.02 15.70 -2.64
N ALA A 71 11.13 16.09 -1.73
CA ALA A 71 10.14 17.14 -2.00
C ALA A 71 10.78 18.51 -2.32
N LYS A 72 12.04 18.73 -1.93
CA LYS A 72 12.81 19.95 -2.24
C LYS A 72 13.55 19.86 -3.57
N ILE A 73 13.77 18.66 -4.10
CA ILE A 73 14.55 18.45 -5.32
C ILE A 73 13.73 18.89 -6.53
N ARG A 74 14.31 19.79 -7.33
CA ARG A 74 13.76 20.18 -8.63
C ARG A 74 14.35 19.29 -9.71
N TYR A 75 13.51 18.43 -10.28
CA TYR A 75 13.92 17.58 -11.39
C TYR A 75 13.76 18.31 -12.72
N ARG A 76 14.79 18.26 -13.59
CA ARG A 76 14.80 19.01 -14.85
C ARG A 76 13.93 18.37 -15.94
N LYS A 77 13.81 17.03 -15.96
CA LYS A 77 13.07 16.27 -16.98
C LYS A 77 11.81 15.66 -16.36
N TYR A 78 10.65 16.28 -16.58
CA TYR A 78 9.36 15.78 -16.10
C TYR A 78 8.52 15.24 -17.25
N VAL A 79 7.67 14.27 -16.94
CA VAL A 79 6.68 13.74 -17.88
C VAL A 79 5.43 14.61 -17.80
N SER A 80 4.90 15.03 -18.97
CA SER A 80 3.69 15.85 -19.03
C SER A 80 2.46 15.02 -18.68
N LEU A 81 1.75 15.42 -17.63
CA LEU A 81 0.54 14.75 -17.15
C LEU A 81 -0.68 15.46 -17.74
N ARG A 82 -1.12 14.96 -18.89
CA ARG A 82 -2.22 15.51 -19.68
C ARG A 82 -3.55 14.87 -19.29
N MET A 83 -4.43 15.67 -18.71
CA MET A 83 -5.72 15.22 -18.17
C MET A 83 -6.64 14.60 -19.22
N ASP A 84 -6.62 15.12 -20.45
CA ASP A 84 -7.40 14.65 -21.60
C ASP A 84 -7.07 13.19 -22.00
N ILE A 85 -5.89 12.70 -21.62
CA ILE A 85 -5.42 11.34 -21.91
C ILE A 85 -5.46 10.47 -20.66
N LEU A 86 -4.99 11.04 -19.54
CA LEU A 86 -4.82 10.29 -18.31
C LEU A 86 -6.15 9.80 -17.76
N GLU A 87 -7.18 10.64 -17.81
CA GLU A 87 -8.52 10.30 -17.32
C GLU A 87 -9.14 9.08 -18.03
N PRO A 88 -9.33 9.06 -19.37
CA PRO A 88 -9.91 7.90 -20.04
C PRO A 88 -9.04 6.65 -19.87
N MET A 89 -7.72 6.79 -19.89
CA MET A 89 -6.81 5.65 -19.70
C MET A 89 -6.95 5.03 -18.31
N VAL A 90 -7.00 5.83 -17.25
CA VAL A 90 -7.20 5.34 -15.89
C VAL A 90 -8.56 4.65 -15.77
N ILE A 91 -9.62 5.22 -16.34
CA ILE A 91 -10.95 4.59 -16.34
C ILE A 91 -10.90 3.21 -17.02
N VAL A 92 -10.26 3.10 -18.19
CA VAL A 92 -10.08 1.81 -18.89
C VAL A 92 -9.29 0.82 -18.03
N ILE A 93 -8.20 1.25 -17.39
CA ILE A 93 -7.40 0.42 -16.48
C ILE A 93 -8.28 -0.12 -15.35
N PHE A 94 -9.12 0.72 -14.72
CA PHE A 94 -10.04 0.29 -13.67
C PHE A 94 -11.06 -0.72 -14.18
N ILE A 95 -11.74 -0.42 -15.30
CA ILE A 95 -12.76 -1.30 -15.87
C ILE A 95 -12.17 -2.68 -16.17
N LEU A 96 -11.00 -2.73 -16.83
CA LEU A 96 -10.33 -4.00 -17.14
C LEU A 96 -9.99 -4.79 -15.86
N HIS A 97 -9.48 -4.12 -14.82
CA HIS A 97 -9.16 -4.79 -13.56
C HIS A 97 -10.39 -5.28 -12.80
N ILE A 98 -11.49 -4.54 -12.84
CA ILE A 98 -12.77 -4.93 -12.27
C ILE A 98 -13.31 -6.17 -13.01
N LEU A 99 -13.29 -6.15 -14.34
CA LEU A 99 -13.72 -7.29 -15.17
C LEU A 99 -12.87 -8.53 -14.89
N LEU A 100 -11.54 -8.40 -14.85
CA LEU A 100 -10.65 -9.52 -14.51
C LEU A 100 -10.89 -10.05 -13.09
N GLY A 101 -11.23 -9.17 -12.13
CA GLY A 101 -11.59 -9.55 -10.78
C GLY A 101 -12.88 -10.37 -10.71
N PHE A 102 -13.95 -9.89 -11.33
CA PHE A 102 -15.25 -10.59 -11.31
C PHE A 102 -15.31 -11.84 -12.18
N LEU A 103 -14.73 -11.81 -13.38
CA LEU A 103 -14.82 -12.92 -14.35
C LEU A 103 -13.87 -14.06 -14.02
N PHE A 104 -12.68 -13.74 -13.49
CA PHE A 104 -11.58 -14.70 -13.37
C PHE A 104 -10.99 -14.76 -11.95
N GLY A 105 -11.53 -14.00 -10.98
CA GLY A 105 -11.00 -13.98 -9.61
C GLY A 105 -9.62 -13.34 -9.48
N VAL A 106 -9.17 -12.57 -10.48
CA VAL A 106 -7.77 -12.07 -10.53
C VAL A 106 -7.50 -11.08 -9.41
N GLY A 107 -6.61 -11.49 -8.51
CA GLY A 107 -6.21 -10.68 -7.36
C GLY A 107 -7.27 -10.61 -6.26
N ARG A 108 -8.21 -11.57 -6.23
CA ARG A 108 -9.14 -11.74 -5.11
C ARG A 108 -8.38 -12.21 -3.88
N ALA A 109 -8.49 -11.47 -2.79
CA ALA A 109 -7.80 -11.80 -1.54
C ALA A 109 -8.47 -12.99 -0.85
N GLY A 110 -7.68 -13.99 -0.46
CA GLY A 110 -8.17 -15.23 0.16
C GLY A 110 -8.86 -16.18 -0.83
N GLY A 111 -8.74 -15.95 -2.14
CA GLY A 111 -9.20 -16.88 -3.16
C GLY A 111 -8.06 -17.76 -3.68
N ASP A 112 -8.42 -18.90 -4.28
CA ASP A 112 -7.50 -19.81 -4.92
C ASP A 112 -6.77 -19.18 -6.11
N GLU A 113 -5.73 -19.88 -6.59
CA GLU A 113 -5.10 -19.48 -7.86
C GLU A 113 -6.12 -19.44 -8.99
N TYR A 114 -6.20 -18.31 -9.69
CA TYR A 114 -7.13 -18.14 -10.79
C TYR A 114 -6.84 -19.14 -11.92
N ASN A 115 -7.85 -19.94 -12.27
CA ASN A 115 -7.79 -20.80 -13.44
C ASN A 115 -8.41 -20.07 -14.64
N VAL A 116 -7.59 -19.80 -15.66
CA VAL A 116 -7.99 -18.97 -16.81
C VAL A 116 -7.48 -19.58 -18.12
N PRO A 117 -8.19 -19.36 -19.24
CA PRO A 117 -7.75 -19.84 -20.53
C PRO A 117 -6.32 -19.38 -20.87
N PRO A 118 -5.50 -20.20 -21.55
CA PRO A 118 -4.11 -19.86 -21.88
C PRO A 118 -3.95 -18.50 -22.57
N ILE A 119 -4.92 -18.10 -23.39
CA ILE A 119 -4.90 -16.80 -24.10
C ILE A 119 -5.10 -15.59 -23.18
N VAL A 120 -5.75 -15.77 -22.04
CA VAL A 120 -6.04 -14.70 -21.06
C VAL A 120 -4.86 -14.55 -20.08
N LYS A 121 -4.07 -15.61 -19.83
CA LYS A 121 -2.92 -15.57 -18.93
C LYS A 121 -1.93 -14.44 -19.26
N PRO A 122 -1.48 -14.24 -20.52
CA PRO A 122 -0.61 -13.12 -20.88
C PRO A 122 -1.23 -11.75 -20.59
N ILE A 123 -2.54 -11.60 -20.84
CA ILE A 123 -3.26 -10.34 -20.61
C ILE A 123 -3.26 -10.00 -19.11
N ILE A 124 -3.65 -10.96 -18.27
CA ILE A 124 -3.63 -10.81 -16.81
C ILE A 124 -2.22 -10.46 -16.33
N GLN A 125 -1.23 -11.18 -16.84
CA GLN A 125 0.16 -10.91 -16.55
C GLN A 125 0.51 -9.46 -16.87
N VAL A 126 0.24 -8.93 -18.06
CA VAL A 126 0.51 -7.52 -18.38
C VAL A 126 -0.26 -6.58 -17.43
N MET A 127 -1.56 -6.85 -17.23
CA MET A 127 -2.44 -5.98 -16.45
C MET A 127 -2.02 -5.85 -14.98
N ILE A 128 -1.51 -6.90 -14.35
CA ILE A 128 -1.02 -6.85 -12.96
C ILE A 128 0.10 -5.80 -12.78
N ARG A 129 0.91 -5.53 -13.82
CA ARG A 129 1.95 -4.49 -13.76
C ARG A 129 1.44 -3.07 -14.09
N VAL A 130 0.17 -2.95 -14.46
CA VAL A 130 -0.53 -1.67 -14.69
C VAL A 130 -1.46 -1.39 -13.51
N SER A 131 -0.88 -1.07 -12.35
CA SER A 131 -1.62 -0.97 -11.08
C SER A 131 -2.70 0.12 -11.06
N PRO A 132 -3.99 -0.22 -10.87
CA PRO A 132 -5.06 0.77 -10.71
C PRO A 132 -4.84 1.70 -9.52
N SER A 133 -4.19 1.21 -8.46
CA SER A 133 -3.90 2.02 -7.26
C SER A 133 -2.94 3.17 -7.59
N LEU A 134 -1.87 2.89 -8.35
CA LEU A 134 -0.93 3.91 -8.78
C LEU A 134 -1.60 4.91 -9.73
N TRP A 135 -2.24 4.42 -10.79
CA TRP A 135 -2.89 5.26 -11.80
C TRP A 135 -4.01 6.11 -11.23
N GLY A 136 -4.84 5.53 -10.37
CA GLY A 136 -5.89 6.22 -9.62
C GLY A 136 -5.31 7.28 -8.69
N THR A 137 -4.22 6.99 -7.99
CA THR A 137 -3.54 7.97 -7.11
C THR A 137 -2.97 9.15 -7.90
N ILE A 138 -2.28 8.89 -9.02
CA ILE A 138 -1.77 9.94 -9.92
C ILE A 138 -2.93 10.83 -10.40
N LEU A 139 -3.99 10.23 -10.95
CA LEU A 139 -5.13 10.97 -11.47
C LEU A 139 -5.85 11.77 -10.38
N LEU A 140 -6.15 11.14 -9.24
CA LEU A 140 -6.78 11.81 -8.11
C LEU A 140 -5.97 13.01 -7.65
N MET A 141 -4.64 12.93 -7.60
CA MET A 141 -3.81 14.06 -7.16
C MET A 141 -3.78 15.23 -8.15
N ILE A 142 -4.03 14.99 -9.44
CA ILE A 142 -3.92 16.01 -10.51
C ILE A 142 -5.28 16.63 -10.86
N ILE A 143 -6.38 15.87 -10.73
CA ILE A 143 -7.74 16.40 -10.94
C ILE A 143 -7.92 17.69 -10.13
N GLN A 144 -8.44 18.74 -10.76
CA GLN A 144 -8.72 19.99 -10.05
C GLN A 144 -9.84 19.77 -9.03
N LYS A 145 -9.71 20.36 -7.82
CA LYS A 145 -10.69 20.19 -6.73
C LYS A 145 -12.13 20.56 -7.13
N ARG A 146 -12.30 21.52 -8.05
CA ARG A 146 -13.61 21.93 -8.61
C ARG A 146 -14.28 20.86 -9.48
N GLN A 147 -13.53 19.90 -10.02
CA GLN A 147 -14.03 18.81 -10.85
C GLN A 147 -14.47 17.62 -9.96
N TYR A 148 -15.32 17.88 -8.98
CA TYR A 148 -15.73 16.89 -7.97
C TYR A 148 -16.39 15.64 -8.57
N LYS A 149 -17.14 15.79 -9.66
CA LYS A 149 -17.77 14.66 -10.39
C LYS A 149 -16.72 13.61 -10.80
N LYS A 150 -15.57 14.06 -11.32
CA LYS A 150 -14.47 13.16 -11.73
C LYS A 150 -13.87 12.43 -10.53
N VAL A 151 -13.68 13.14 -9.42
CA VAL A 151 -13.18 12.54 -8.18
C VAL A 151 -14.13 11.45 -7.67
N ILE A 152 -15.44 11.73 -7.64
CA ILE A 152 -16.46 10.76 -7.23
C ILE A 152 -16.42 9.52 -8.11
N ILE A 153 -16.32 9.67 -9.44
CA ILE A 153 -16.23 8.53 -10.38
C ILE A 153 -15.01 7.66 -10.06
N ILE A 154 -13.83 8.25 -9.86
CA ILE A 154 -12.62 7.47 -9.55
C ILE A 154 -12.74 6.79 -8.18
N CYS A 155 -13.28 7.47 -7.16
CA CYS A 155 -13.54 6.87 -5.86
C CYS A 155 -14.51 5.69 -5.95
N PHE A 156 -15.57 5.82 -6.77
CA PHE A 156 -16.51 4.74 -7.03
C PHE A 156 -15.82 3.55 -7.71
N LEU A 157 -15.00 3.78 -8.73
CA LEU A 157 -14.25 2.71 -9.42
C LEU A 157 -13.31 1.96 -8.47
N PHE A 158 -12.64 2.66 -7.56
CA PHE A 158 -11.85 2.01 -6.52
C PHE A 158 -12.71 1.17 -5.56
N CYS A 159 -13.90 1.65 -5.16
CA CYS A 159 -14.79 0.87 -4.30
C CYS A 159 -15.25 -0.41 -4.99
N VAL A 160 -15.66 -0.31 -6.26
CA VAL A 160 -16.04 -1.47 -7.08
C VAL A 160 -14.87 -2.44 -7.24
N LEU A 161 -13.65 -1.94 -7.47
CA LEU A 161 -12.45 -2.76 -7.52
C LEU A 161 -12.16 -3.46 -6.18
N GLY A 162 -12.37 -2.76 -5.06
CA GLY A 162 -12.24 -3.32 -3.72
C GLY A 162 -13.21 -4.48 -3.47
N VAL A 163 -14.46 -4.35 -3.93
CA VAL A 163 -15.46 -5.42 -3.90
C VAL A 163 -15.05 -6.58 -4.80
N ALA A 164 -14.69 -6.32 -6.07
CA ALA A 164 -14.27 -7.34 -7.03
C ALA A 164 -13.09 -8.20 -6.53
N ARG A 165 -12.22 -7.61 -5.70
CA ARG A 165 -11.05 -8.28 -5.13
C ARG A 165 -11.23 -8.74 -3.68
N ALA A 166 -12.39 -8.54 -3.07
CA ALA A 166 -12.61 -8.80 -1.64
C ALA A 166 -11.50 -8.16 -0.75
N ALA A 167 -11.04 -6.97 -1.14
CA ALA A 167 -9.86 -6.31 -0.60
C ALA A 167 -10.17 -4.86 -0.20
N PHE A 168 -10.57 -4.66 1.06
CA PHE A 168 -10.89 -3.34 1.62
C PHE A 168 -9.67 -2.41 1.72
N GLY A 169 -8.45 -2.92 1.54
CA GLY A 169 -7.23 -2.09 1.48
C GLY A 169 -7.26 -1.03 0.38
N PHE A 170 -8.00 -1.25 -0.72
CA PHE A 170 -8.20 -0.23 -1.75
C PHE A 170 -8.96 0.99 -1.19
N ILE A 171 -9.97 0.78 -0.34
CA ILE A 171 -10.73 1.87 0.29
C ILE A 171 -9.83 2.70 1.22
N ALA A 172 -9.01 2.02 2.03
CA ALA A 172 -8.03 2.70 2.89
C ALA A 172 -7.03 3.54 2.09
N SER A 173 -6.55 3.03 0.95
CA SER A 173 -5.62 3.77 0.08
C SER A 173 -6.22 5.07 -0.49
N ILE A 174 -7.49 5.04 -0.92
CA ILE A 174 -8.20 6.25 -1.40
C ILE A 174 -8.34 7.27 -0.28
N ALA A 175 -8.70 6.83 0.94
CA ALA A 175 -8.91 7.72 2.06
C ALA A 175 -7.66 8.55 2.36
N VAL A 176 -6.47 7.93 2.29
CA VAL A 176 -5.18 8.63 2.42
C VAL A 176 -4.97 9.64 1.30
N VAL A 177 -5.22 9.27 0.04
CA VAL A 177 -5.08 10.19 -1.12
C VAL A 177 -6.01 11.39 -0.98
N LEU A 178 -7.29 11.17 -0.66
CA LEU A 178 -8.27 12.22 -0.46
C LEU A 178 -7.92 13.12 0.72
N PHE A 179 -7.45 12.54 1.83
CA PHE A 179 -6.99 13.30 2.99
C PHE A 179 -5.84 14.23 2.62
N VAL A 180 -4.83 13.75 1.90
CA VAL A 180 -3.69 14.56 1.48
C VAL A 180 -4.13 15.67 0.52
N LYS A 181 -4.98 15.35 -0.46
CA LYS A 181 -5.47 16.32 -1.45
C LYS A 181 -6.36 17.40 -0.84
N TYR A 182 -7.30 17.02 0.02
CA TYR A 182 -8.32 17.90 0.58
C TYR A 182 -8.04 18.34 2.02
N TYR A 183 -6.78 18.23 2.47
CA TYR A 183 -6.37 18.48 3.84
C TYR A 183 -6.91 19.81 4.41
N GLN A 184 -6.79 20.91 3.67
CA GLN A 184 -7.22 22.23 4.14
C GLN A 184 -8.75 22.34 4.24
N GLU A 185 -9.48 21.73 3.31
CA GLU A 185 -10.94 21.65 3.32
C GLU A 185 -11.42 20.80 4.50
N ILE A 186 -10.81 19.63 4.71
CA ILE A 186 -11.14 18.69 5.78
C ILE A 186 -10.89 19.35 7.14
N VAL A 187 -9.73 19.96 7.35
CA VAL A 187 -9.41 20.63 8.63
C VAL A 187 -10.37 21.79 8.91
N ARG A 188 -10.72 22.59 7.89
CA ARG A 188 -11.71 23.67 8.05
C ARG A 188 -13.08 23.12 8.40
N TRP A 189 -13.51 22.04 7.75
CA TRP A 189 -14.78 21.38 8.02
C TRP A 189 -14.82 20.81 9.45
N ILE A 190 -13.78 20.08 9.88
CA ILE A 190 -13.66 19.54 11.25
C ILE A 190 -13.74 20.66 12.29
N LYS A 191 -13.03 21.78 12.07
CA LYS A 191 -13.04 22.91 13.00
C LYS A 191 -14.41 23.56 13.13
N ARG A 192 -15.17 23.63 12.04
CA ARG A 192 -16.52 24.21 11.98
C ARG A 192 -17.59 23.26 12.54
N HIS A 193 -17.44 21.96 12.33
CA HIS A 193 -18.46 20.95 12.64
C HIS A 193 -18.00 19.95 13.71
N ARG A 194 -17.38 20.44 14.79
CA ARG A 194 -16.77 19.59 15.84
C ARG A 194 -17.74 18.57 16.42
N LEU A 195 -18.99 18.99 16.69
CA LEU A 195 -20.01 18.09 17.23
C LEU A 195 -20.36 16.95 16.26
N SER A 196 -20.54 17.27 14.98
CA SER A 196 -20.78 16.27 13.93
C SER A 196 -19.61 15.28 13.80
N VAL A 197 -18.37 15.75 13.97
CA VAL A 197 -17.18 14.88 13.99
C VAL A 197 -17.20 13.94 15.18
N ILE A 198 -17.54 14.42 16.38
CA ILE A 198 -17.65 13.57 17.58
C ILE A 198 -18.72 12.49 17.37
N VAL A 199 -19.91 12.87 16.91
CA VAL A 199 -20.99 11.92 16.60
C VAL A 199 -20.53 10.89 15.55
N SER A 200 -19.86 11.33 14.48
CA SER A 200 -19.33 10.44 13.45
C SER A 200 -18.31 9.43 14.02
N LEU A 201 -17.42 9.88 14.91
CA LEU A 201 -16.45 8.99 15.58
C LEU A 201 -17.14 7.97 16.47
N MET A 202 -18.22 8.33 17.17
CA MET A 202 -19.01 7.39 17.97
C MET A 202 -19.70 6.32 17.11
N THR A 203 -20.07 6.66 15.87
CA THR A 203 -20.64 5.69 14.91
C THR A 203 -19.59 4.85 14.17
N MET A 204 -18.31 5.20 14.26
CA MET A 204 -17.22 4.52 13.54
C MET A 204 -17.18 3.00 13.79
N PRO A 205 -17.37 2.46 15.01
CA PRO A 205 -17.39 1.01 15.23
C PRO A 205 -18.45 0.27 14.41
N ALA A 206 -19.63 0.86 14.21
CA ALA A 206 -20.68 0.26 13.40
C ALA A 206 -20.27 0.16 11.92
N PHE A 207 -19.69 1.23 11.36
CA PHE A 207 -19.18 1.20 9.98
C PHE A 207 -18.03 0.22 9.79
N VAL A 208 -17.12 0.14 10.76
CA VAL A 208 -16.00 -0.82 10.74
C VAL A 208 -16.53 -2.25 10.77
N ARG A 209 -17.54 -2.53 11.61
CA ARG A 209 -18.18 -3.85 11.67
C ARG A 209 -18.79 -4.24 10.33
N ILE A 210 -19.63 -3.38 9.76
CA ILE A 210 -20.25 -3.60 8.45
C ILE A 210 -19.18 -3.88 7.40
N GLY A 211 -18.07 -3.13 7.42
CA GLY A 211 -16.95 -3.36 6.50
C GLY A 211 -16.31 -4.75 6.65
N TYR A 212 -16.11 -5.23 7.88
CA TYR A 212 -15.57 -6.57 8.13
C TYR A 212 -16.56 -7.69 7.79
N GLU A 213 -17.85 -7.51 8.10
CA GLU A 213 -18.91 -8.47 7.76
C GLU A 213 -19.07 -8.59 6.23
N MET A 214 -19.11 -7.45 5.51
CA MET A 214 -19.12 -7.45 4.05
C MET A 214 -17.87 -8.12 3.47
N ARG A 215 -16.69 -7.86 4.06
CA ARG A 215 -15.44 -8.51 3.63
C ARG A 215 -15.51 -10.02 3.84
N SER A 216 -15.98 -10.47 5.00
CA SER A 216 -16.13 -11.88 5.35
C SER A 216 -17.09 -12.58 4.38
N ALA A 217 -18.26 -11.97 4.12
CA ALA A 217 -19.23 -12.45 3.15
C ALA A 217 -18.64 -12.55 1.72
N LEU A 218 -17.85 -11.56 1.29
CA LEU A 218 -17.18 -11.59 -0.01
C LEU A 218 -16.07 -12.64 -0.10
N ARG A 219 -15.52 -13.12 1.02
CA ARG A 219 -14.50 -14.17 1.05
C ARG A 219 -15.07 -15.56 1.30
N GLY A 220 -16.26 -15.64 1.89
CA GLY A 220 -16.83 -16.91 2.34
C GLY A 220 -16.04 -17.54 3.49
N ASP A 221 -15.29 -16.74 4.26
CA ASP A 221 -14.39 -17.23 5.31
C ASP A 221 -15.06 -17.37 6.68
N GLY A 222 -16.35 -17.02 6.79
CA GLY A 222 -17.13 -17.19 8.02
C GLY A 222 -16.59 -16.42 9.23
N TYR A 223 -15.75 -15.41 8.99
CA TYR A 223 -15.06 -14.69 10.06
C TYR A 223 -16.04 -14.02 11.04
N GLU A 224 -15.96 -14.40 12.32
CA GLU A 224 -16.73 -13.77 13.39
C GLU A 224 -16.14 -12.41 13.77
N THR A 225 -16.97 -11.37 13.62
CA THR A 225 -16.54 -10.00 13.88
C THR A 225 -16.68 -9.67 15.37
N PRO A 226 -15.66 -9.09 16.04
CA PRO A 226 -15.71 -8.80 17.48
C PRO A 226 -16.95 -7.97 17.88
N LYS A 227 -17.68 -8.44 18.90
CA LYS A 227 -18.91 -7.78 19.37
C LYS A 227 -18.62 -6.51 20.18
N ASN A 228 -17.50 -6.43 20.87
CA ASN A 228 -17.11 -5.23 21.63
C ASN A 228 -16.49 -4.17 20.69
N ALA A 229 -16.92 -2.91 20.82
CA ALA A 229 -16.41 -1.79 20.04
C ALA A 229 -14.91 -1.54 20.26
N SER A 230 -14.40 -1.67 21.50
CA SER A 230 -12.98 -1.46 21.80
C SER A 230 -12.11 -2.54 21.16
N THR A 231 -12.50 -3.81 21.29
CA THR A 231 -11.84 -4.95 20.65
C THR A 231 -11.93 -4.86 19.13
N LEU A 232 -13.04 -4.37 18.57
CA LEU A 232 -13.15 -4.17 17.12
C LEU A 232 -12.20 -3.08 16.60
N ILE A 233 -12.14 -1.93 17.27
CA ILE A 233 -11.32 -0.80 16.82
C ILE A 233 -9.84 -1.01 17.16
N CYS A 234 -9.51 -1.17 18.44
CA CYS A 234 -8.11 -1.26 18.89
C CYS A 234 -7.55 -2.67 18.72
N GLY A 235 -8.37 -3.70 18.97
CA GLY A 235 -8.01 -5.09 18.78
C GLY A 235 -7.89 -5.46 17.30
N LYS A 236 -8.92 -5.23 16.49
CA LYS A 236 -8.91 -5.69 15.07
C LYS A 236 -8.40 -4.66 14.08
N LEU A 237 -9.06 -3.50 13.98
CA LEU A 237 -8.78 -2.52 12.93
C LEU A 237 -7.37 -1.93 13.05
N ILE A 238 -7.04 -1.35 14.20
CA ILE A 238 -5.73 -0.73 14.45
C ILE A 238 -4.63 -1.79 14.42
N GLY A 239 -4.86 -2.97 14.99
CA GLY A 239 -3.93 -4.09 14.92
C GLY A 239 -3.61 -4.53 13.48
N ARG A 240 -4.55 -4.44 12.54
CA ARG A 240 -4.30 -4.70 11.11
C ARG A 240 -3.66 -3.52 10.36
N LEU A 241 -3.64 -2.34 10.96
CA LEU A 241 -2.97 -1.14 10.45
C LEU A 241 -1.60 -0.90 11.10
N SER A 242 -1.14 -1.86 11.91
CA SER A 242 0.17 -1.87 12.53
C SER A 242 0.85 -3.23 12.31
N SER A 243 2.17 -3.25 12.23
CA SER A 243 2.96 -4.48 12.24
C SER A 243 3.49 -4.83 13.64
N PHE A 244 3.04 -4.12 14.68
CA PHE A 244 3.56 -4.22 16.05
C PHE A 244 3.43 -5.63 16.62
N SER A 245 2.21 -6.17 16.71
CA SER A 245 1.97 -7.49 17.31
C SER A 245 2.74 -8.59 16.56
N ASN A 246 2.81 -8.51 15.23
CA ASN A 246 3.56 -9.46 14.42
C ASN A 246 5.06 -9.40 14.69
N THR A 247 5.61 -8.20 14.90
CA THR A 247 7.02 -8.02 15.28
C THR A 247 7.27 -8.47 16.72
N ALA A 248 6.33 -8.21 17.63
CA ALA A 248 6.44 -8.62 19.03
C ALA A 248 6.40 -10.16 19.16
N VAL A 249 5.47 -10.85 18.52
CA VAL A 249 5.41 -12.32 18.50
C VAL A 249 6.71 -12.93 17.94
N LEU A 250 7.29 -12.29 16.91
CA LEU A 250 8.58 -12.72 16.36
C LEU A 250 9.70 -12.67 17.41
N ILE A 251 9.71 -11.62 18.25
CA ILE A 251 10.66 -11.45 19.36
C ILE A 251 10.35 -12.41 20.53
N GLU A 252 9.07 -12.60 20.84
CA GLU A 252 8.61 -13.48 21.92
C GLU A 252 9.05 -14.92 21.67
N LYS A 253 8.79 -15.41 20.45
CA LYS A 253 9.10 -16.79 20.03
C LYS A 253 10.45 -16.85 19.31
N ALA A 254 11.43 -16.04 19.71
CA ALA A 254 12.74 -15.97 19.08
C ALA A 254 13.43 -17.35 18.92
N PRO A 255 13.41 -18.29 19.92
CA PRO A 255 14.03 -19.60 19.75
C PRO A 255 13.46 -20.40 18.58
N LEU A 256 12.15 -20.37 18.38
CA LEU A 256 11.47 -21.03 17.26
C LEU A 256 11.92 -20.41 15.94
N TYR A 257 11.78 -19.08 15.81
CA TYR A 257 12.06 -18.40 14.56
C TYR A 257 13.55 -18.32 14.22
N LEU A 258 14.45 -18.45 15.20
CA LEU A 258 15.89 -18.62 14.96
C LEU A 258 16.21 -19.92 14.23
N VAL A 259 15.52 -21.01 14.56
CA VAL A 259 15.68 -22.29 13.86
C VAL A 259 15.10 -22.17 12.46
N THR A 260 13.86 -21.69 12.34
CA THR A 260 13.20 -21.58 11.03
C THR A 260 13.90 -20.60 10.08
N ALA A 261 14.46 -19.49 10.59
CA ALA A 261 15.19 -18.52 9.78
C ALA A 261 16.47 -19.10 9.14
N LYS A 262 17.06 -20.15 9.72
CA LYS A 262 18.22 -20.85 9.13
C LYS A 262 17.86 -21.76 7.97
N GLU A 263 16.61 -22.21 7.90
CA GLU A 263 16.09 -23.03 6.80
C GLU A 263 15.65 -22.18 5.60
N VAL A 264 15.45 -20.88 5.82
CA VAL A 264 15.11 -19.93 4.77
C VAL A 264 16.36 -19.51 4.00
N ASP A 265 16.21 -19.41 2.68
CA ASP A 265 17.25 -18.94 1.77
C ASP A 265 17.84 -17.59 2.21
N ASN A 266 19.17 -17.50 2.32
CA ASN A 266 19.85 -16.26 2.73
C ASN A 266 19.59 -15.08 1.77
N CYS A 267 19.19 -15.34 0.53
CA CYS A 267 18.78 -14.33 -0.44
C CYS A 267 17.26 -14.13 -0.49
N PHE A 268 16.50 -14.51 0.55
CA PHE A 268 15.04 -14.51 0.50
C PHE A 268 14.44 -13.17 0.10
N PHE A 269 15.01 -12.07 0.61
CA PHE A 269 14.49 -10.74 0.33
C PHE A 269 14.72 -10.34 -1.13
N PHE A 270 15.89 -10.65 -1.71
CA PHE A 270 16.18 -10.37 -3.12
C PHE A 270 15.38 -11.25 -4.07
N LYS A 271 15.22 -12.54 -3.76
CA LYS A 271 14.32 -13.43 -4.51
C LYS A 271 12.87 -12.92 -4.42
N GLY A 272 12.47 -12.48 -3.23
CA GLY A 272 11.21 -11.79 -2.98
C GLY A 272 11.01 -10.54 -3.84
N LEU A 273 12.03 -9.67 -3.96
CA LEU A 273 12.02 -8.53 -4.90
C LEU A 273 11.84 -9.00 -6.34
N GLY A 274 12.54 -10.08 -6.74
CA GLY A 274 12.41 -10.70 -8.07
C GLY A 274 11.04 -11.30 -8.36
N SER A 275 10.26 -11.64 -7.33
CA SER A 275 8.93 -12.27 -7.50
C SER A 275 7.92 -11.37 -8.22
N ALA A 276 8.11 -10.04 -8.21
CA ALA A 276 7.28 -9.11 -8.98
C ALA A 276 7.51 -9.21 -10.49
N ILE A 277 8.68 -9.71 -10.92
CA ILE A 277 9.03 -9.95 -12.33
C ILE A 277 8.50 -11.32 -12.75
N SER A 278 8.81 -12.36 -11.97
CA SER A 278 8.44 -13.74 -12.30
C SER A 278 8.16 -14.56 -11.05
N ARG A 279 7.11 -15.41 -11.11
CA ARG A 279 6.83 -16.42 -10.09
C ARG A 279 7.97 -17.41 -9.89
N LYS A 280 8.92 -17.55 -10.83
CA LYS A 280 10.11 -18.41 -10.63
C LYS A 280 10.99 -17.98 -9.46
N PHE A 281 10.92 -16.71 -9.07
CA PHE A 281 11.62 -16.18 -7.91
C PHE A 281 10.77 -16.19 -6.63
N ALA A 282 9.51 -16.64 -6.71
CA ALA A 282 8.65 -16.82 -5.56
C ALA A 282 9.20 -17.94 -4.68
N LEU A 283 9.52 -17.61 -3.44
CA LEU A 283 9.84 -18.61 -2.42
C LEU A 283 8.54 -19.21 -1.87
N GLU A 284 8.54 -20.51 -1.65
CA GLU A 284 7.46 -21.22 -0.95
C GLU A 284 7.47 -20.87 0.54
N ASN A 285 8.63 -21.00 1.19
CA ASN A 285 8.85 -20.64 2.59
C ASN A 285 9.32 -19.20 2.69
N ARG A 286 8.38 -18.27 2.87
CA ARG A 286 8.68 -16.85 3.10
C ARG A 286 8.50 -16.50 4.57
N PRO A 287 9.23 -15.51 5.11
CA PRO A 287 9.05 -15.06 6.49
C PRO A 287 7.60 -14.73 6.83
N GLU A 288 6.85 -14.16 5.89
CA GLU A 288 5.44 -13.79 6.07
C GLU A 288 4.49 -15.00 6.15
N LYS A 289 4.93 -16.17 5.69
CA LYS A 289 4.21 -17.45 5.82
C LYS A 289 4.71 -18.29 7.00
N ILE A 290 5.92 -18.04 7.49
CA ILE A 290 6.51 -18.80 8.60
C ILE A 290 5.80 -18.53 9.92
N LEU A 291 5.19 -17.35 10.10
CA LEU A 291 4.28 -17.07 11.22
C LEU A 291 3.00 -17.93 11.19
N MET A 292 2.69 -18.64 10.10
CA MET A 292 1.57 -19.58 10.02
C MET A 292 1.87 -20.93 10.69
N LEU A 293 3.10 -21.14 11.19
CA LEU A 293 3.47 -22.36 11.93
C LEU A 293 2.95 -22.37 13.39
N ASP A 294 2.26 -21.32 13.81
CA ASP A 294 1.58 -21.27 15.11
C ASP A 294 0.18 -21.90 14.96
N GLU A 295 -0.11 -22.97 15.71
CA GLU A 295 -1.34 -23.77 15.60
C GLU A 295 -2.62 -22.95 15.79
N ASN A 296 -2.53 -21.78 16.43
CA ASN A 296 -3.65 -20.87 16.65
C ASN A 296 -3.97 -19.96 15.45
N VAL A 297 -3.25 -20.11 14.34
CA VAL A 297 -3.35 -19.24 13.17
C VAL A 297 -4.16 -19.90 12.05
N PRO A 298 -5.20 -19.23 11.51
CA PRO A 298 -5.93 -19.74 10.35
C PRO A 298 -5.03 -19.92 9.12
N GLU A 299 -5.19 -21.03 8.40
CA GLU A 299 -4.40 -21.38 7.19
C GLU A 299 -4.39 -20.31 6.09
N ASN A 300 -5.34 -19.37 6.10
CA ASN A 300 -5.47 -18.27 5.13
C ASN A 300 -4.99 -16.91 5.65
N ALA A 301 -4.25 -16.85 6.77
CA ALA A 301 -3.76 -15.61 7.37
C ALA A 301 -2.50 -15.07 6.66
N SER A 302 -2.61 -13.97 5.91
CA SER A 302 -1.44 -13.23 5.41
C SER A 302 -0.87 -12.33 6.51
N PHE A 303 0.34 -12.60 7.00
CA PHE A 303 0.96 -11.76 8.04
C PHE A 303 1.63 -10.52 7.49
N ILE A 304 1.45 -9.43 8.25
CA ILE A 304 2.03 -8.11 8.02
C ILE A 304 3.21 -7.95 8.99
N LEU A 305 4.36 -8.55 8.68
CA LEU A 305 5.55 -8.46 9.54
C LEU A 305 6.09 -7.02 9.63
N GLY A 306 5.84 -6.22 8.59
CA GLY A 306 6.42 -4.90 8.43
C GLY A 306 7.90 -4.97 8.09
N SER A 307 8.44 -3.86 7.57
CA SER A 307 9.88 -3.80 7.26
C SER A 307 10.72 -4.09 8.48
N GLY A 308 10.29 -3.64 9.66
CA GLY A 308 10.96 -3.89 10.94
C GLY A 308 11.01 -5.38 11.28
N GLY A 309 9.88 -6.09 11.23
CA GLY A 309 9.83 -7.53 11.47
C GLY A 309 10.67 -8.34 10.49
N ILE A 310 10.71 -7.94 9.21
CA ILE A 310 11.59 -8.57 8.21
C ILE A 310 13.08 -8.42 8.57
N LEU A 311 13.48 -7.28 9.13
CA LEU A 311 14.85 -7.07 9.59
C LEU A 311 15.19 -7.90 10.83
N VAL A 312 14.25 -8.05 11.77
CA VAL A 312 14.40 -8.98 12.91
C VAL A 312 14.56 -10.41 12.42
N PHE A 313 13.72 -10.85 11.49
CA PHE A 313 13.84 -12.18 10.90
C PHE A 313 15.17 -12.37 10.16
N SER A 314 15.62 -11.35 9.44
CA SER A 314 16.94 -11.36 8.78
C SER A 314 18.08 -11.49 9.79
N PHE A 315 17.96 -10.83 10.94
CA PHE A 315 18.94 -10.91 12.03
C PHE A 315 19.04 -12.31 12.63
N TYR A 316 17.91 -13.02 12.75
CA TYR A 316 17.87 -14.42 13.21
C TYR A 316 18.64 -15.38 12.30
N ASN A 317 18.67 -15.10 11.00
CA ASN A 317 19.56 -15.81 10.08
C ASN A 317 21.02 -15.34 10.26
N SER A 318 21.29 -14.04 10.09
CA SER A 318 22.59 -13.44 10.44
C SER A 318 22.54 -11.89 10.55
N PRO A 319 23.39 -11.27 11.38
CA PRO A 319 23.50 -9.81 11.45
C PRO A 319 23.86 -9.14 10.12
N ASN A 320 24.69 -9.81 9.31
CA ASN A 320 25.08 -9.30 7.98
C ASN A 320 23.87 -9.26 7.04
N LEU A 321 23.02 -10.29 7.07
CA LEU A 321 21.82 -10.32 6.24
C LEU A 321 20.83 -9.20 6.61
N MET A 322 20.68 -8.91 7.90
CA MET A 322 19.89 -7.76 8.35
C MET A 322 20.39 -6.45 7.73
N ILE A 323 21.70 -6.20 7.77
CA ILE A 323 22.29 -4.97 7.19
C ILE A 323 22.06 -4.89 5.68
N ILE A 324 22.27 -6.00 4.97
CA ILE A 324 22.07 -6.08 3.52
C ILE A 324 20.60 -5.81 3.16
N ASN A 325 19.66 -6.42 3.87
CA ASN A 325 18.23 -6.25 3.62
C ASN A 325 17.77 -4.83 4.01
N ALA A 326 18.29 -4.24 5.08
CA ALA A 326 18.03 -2.86 5.45
C ALA A 326 18.49 -1.89 4.35
N PHE A 327 19.69 -2.10 3.82
CA PHE A 327 20.19 -1.33 2.69
C PHE A 327 19.29 -1.51 1.45
N ALA A 328 18.88 -2.74 1.14
CA ALA A 328 18.00 -3.01 0.01
C ALA A 328 16.64 -2.29 0.13
N ILE A 329 16.00 -2.32 1.31
CA ILE A 329 14.74 -1.62 1.57
C ILE A 329 14.88 -0.12 1.32
N VAL A 330 15.92 0.50 1.91
CA VAL A 330 16.18 1.95 1.74
C VAL A 330 16.50 2.27 0.29
N PHE A 331 17.33 1.46 -0.37
CA PHE A 331 17.71 1.63 -1.77
C PHE A 331 16.50 1.57 -2.71
N VAL A 332 15.59 0.61 -2.52
CA VAL A 332 14.36 0.52 -3.32
C VAL A 332 13.45 1.73 -3.05
N CYS A 333 13.33 2.18 -1.79
CA CYS A 333 12.61 3.42 -1.48
C CYS A 333 13.21 4.62 -2.23
N LEU A 334 14.54 4.77 -2.25
CA LEU A 334 15.23 5.83 -2.98
C LEU A 334 14.92 5.78 -4.48
N ILE A 335 14.91 4.59 -5.09
CA ILE A 335 14.52 4.40 -6.50
C ILE A 335 13.08 4.88 -6.73
N VAL A 336 12.12 4.49 -5.87
CA VAL A 336 10.73 4.92 -5.98
C VAL A 336 10.60 6.45 -5.93
N PHE A 337 11.25 7.10 -4.96
CA PHE A 337 11.26 8.57 -4.88
C PHE A 337 11.89 9.23 -6.11
N ARG A 338 12.99 8.66 -6.61
CA ARG A 338 13.68 9.16 -7.79
C ARG A 338 12.82 9.07 -9.04
N LEU A 339 12.17 7.92 -9.27
CA LEU A 339 11.27 7.71 -10.40
C LEU A 339 10.05 8.64 -10.29
N CYS A 340 9.39 8.70 -9.13
CA CYS A 340 8.24 9.57 -8.93
C CYS A 340 8.57 11.06 -9.06
N SER A 341 9.81 11.49 -8.82
CA SER A 341 10.22 12.88 -9.05
C SER A 341 10.06 13.33 -10.51
N MET A 342 9.91 12.40 -11.46
CA MET A 342 9.56 12.68 -12.86
C MET A 342 8.12 13.18 -13.05
N PHE A 343 7.23 13.04 -12.05
CA PHE A 343 5.88 13.62 -12.04
C PHE A 343 5.82 15.07 -11.50
N LYS A 344 6.97 15.75 -11.41
CA LYS A 344 7.17 17.11 -10.87
C LYS A 344 6.95 17.18 -9.35
N ASN A 345 7.96 17.62 -8.62
CA ASN A 345 7.88 17.78 -7.16
C ASN A 345 7.14 19.07 -6.77
N PRO A 346 6.42 19.08 -5.63
CA PRO A 346 6.35 18.02 -4.59
C PRO A 346 5.31 16.92 -4.83
N LEU A 347 4.56 16.95 -5.95
CA LEU A 347 3.55 15.94 -6.28
C LEU A 347 4.17 14.55 -6.38
N GLY A 348 5.27 14.41 -7.13
CA GLY A 348 6.03 13.17 -7.26
C GLY A 348 6.39 12.53 -5.91
N SER A 349 7.10 13.25 -5.06
CA SER A 349 7.45 12.77 -3.70
C SER A 349 6.24 12.42 -2.85
N THR A 350 5.10 13.09 -3.03
CA THR A 350 3.86 12.79 -2.31
C THR A 350 3.27 11.45 -2.76
N ILE A 351 3.25 11.19 -4.07
CA ILE A 351 2.82 9.90 -4.64
C ILE A 351 3.73 8.78 -4.14
N ALA A 352 5.05 9.00 -4.11
CA ALA A 352 6.01 8.02 -3.60
C ALA A 352 5.70 7.60 -2.16
N VAL A 353 5.42 8.56 -1.26
CA VAL A 353 5.03 8.24 0.12
C VAL A 353 3.76 7.40 0.15
N ILE A 354 2.70 7.84 -0.51
CA ILE A 354 1.41 7.13 -0.50
C ILE A 354 1.58 5.68 -0.98
N MET A 355 2.40 5.47 -2.01
CA MET A 355 2.65 4.13 -2.53
C MET A 355 3.48 3.26 -1.58
N LEU A 356 4.44 3.84 -0.85
CA LEU A 356 5.34 3.11 0.04
C LEU A 356 4.72 2.78 1.41
N LEU A 357 3.57 3.37 1.79
CA LEU A 357 2.89 3.07 3.05
C LEU A 357 2.52 1.58 3.18
N GLY A 358 2.01 0.98 2.10
CA GLY A 358 1.62 -0.44 2.06
C GLY A 358 2.81 -1.38 2.28
N PRO A 359 3.85 -1.33 1.42
CA PRO A 359 5.04 -2.17 1.56
C PRO A 359 5.79 -1.98 2.88
N ILE A 360 5.80 -0.76 3.44
CA ILE A 360 6.43 -0.52 4.74
C ILE A 360 5.65 -1.19 5.86
N LEU A 361 4.31 -1.11 5.80
CA LEU A 361 3.44 -1.79 6.75
C LEU A 361 3.55 -3.31 6.59
N SER A 362 3.56 -3.86 5.37
CA SER A 362 3.59 -5.31 5.12
C SER A 362 4.96 -5.96 5.32
N GLY A 363 6.04 -5.27 4.91
CA GLY A 363 7.38 -5.82 4.82
C GLY A 363 7.64 -6.67 3.57
N VAL A 364 6.62 -6.90 2.73
CA VAL A 364 6.71 -7.85 1.62
C VAL A 364 7.61 -7.31 0.52
N ALA A 365 8.73 -7.99 0.28
CA ALA A 365 9.73 -7.58 -0.72
C ALA A 365 9.12 -7.37 -2.12
N GLY A 366 8.24 -8.28 -2.56
CA GLY A 366 7.58 -8.19 -3.86
C GLY A 366 6.69 -6.95 -4.04
N GLU A 367 6.15 -6.37 -2.95
CA GLU A 367 5.34 -5.15 -3.03
C GLU A 367 6.20 -3.92 -3.33
N TYR A 368 7.41 -3.85 -2.74
CA TYR A 368 8.37 -2.79 -3.03
C TYR A 368 8.79 -2.78 -4.50
N SER A 369 9.19 -3.93 -5.04
CA SER A 369 9.63 -4.03 -6.43
C SER A 369 8.48 -3.85 -7.42
N LEU A 370 7.27 -4.33 -7.09
CA LEU A 370 6.09 -4.12 -7.91
C LEU A 370 5.77 -2.62 -8.08
N ILE A 371 5.93 -1.81 -7.03
CA ILE A 371 5.76 -0.36 -7.12
C ILE A 371 6.76 0.26 -8.10
N CYS A 372 8.05 -0.12 -8.01
CA CYS A 372 9.07 0.35 -8.95
C CYS A 372 8.67 0.02 -10.39
N ILE A 373 8.29 -1.24 -10.67
CA ILE A 373 7.89 -1.70 -11.99
C ILE A 373 6.67 -0.92 -12.50
N CYS A 374 5.64 -0.76 -11.66
CA CYS A 374 4.43 -0.03 -12.02
C CYS A 374 4.72 1.43 -12.35
N ILE A 375 5.61 2.10 -11.59
CA ILE A 375 5.99 3.50 -11.86
C ILE A 375 6.79 3.60 -13.16
N CYS A 376 7.74 2.69 -13.40
CA CYS A 376 8.48 2.65 -14.67
C CYS A 376 7.53 2.50 -15.87
N ILE A 377 6.56 1.58 -15.78
CA ILE A 377 5.55 1.37 -16.82
C ILE A 377 4.67 2.61 -16.98
N ALA A 378 4.25 3.24 -15.89
CA ALA A 378 3.46 4.46 -15.96
C ALA A 378 4.22 5.60 -16.66
N ILE A 379 5.48 5.83 -16.29
CA ILE A 379 6.36 6.81 -16.92
C ILE A 379 6.51 6.51 -18.42
N PHE A 380 6.79 5.26 -18.77
CA PHE A 380 6.94 4.82 -20.15
C PHE A 380 5.66 5.06 -20.97
N LEU A 381 4.51 4.60 -20.48
CA LEU A 381 3.23 4.75 -21.18
C LEU A 381 2.84 6.21 -21.37
N ILE A 382 3.00 7.06 -20.33
CA ILE A 382 2.70 8.48 -20.46
C ILE A 382 3.65 9.16 -21.46
N ALA A 383 4.95 8.83 -21.43
CA ALA A 383 5.92 9.38 -22.36
C ALA A 383 5.62 8.94 -23.81
N LEU A 384 5.31 7.66 -24.02
CA LEU A 384 4.95 7.09 -25.31
C LEU A 384 3.73 7.80 -25.90
N ILE A 385 2.65 7.93 -25.14
CA ILE A 385 1.41 8.57 -25.60
C ILE A 385 1.64 10.05 -25.91
N ASN A 386 2.39 10.76 -25.07
CA ASN A 386 2.74 12.16 -25.33
C ASN A 386 3.51 12.33 -26.65
N ASN A 387 4.47 11.44 -26.92
CA ASN A 387 5.23 11.46 -28.17
C ASN A 387 4.37 11.13 -29.39
N LEU A 388 3.49 10.12 -29.29
CA LEU A 388 2.56 9.77 -30.36
C LEU A 388 1.64 10.94 -30.72
N ILE A 389 1.12 11.66 -29.73
CA ILE A 389 0.26 12.83 -30.00
C ILE A 389 1.05 13.98 -30.61
N HIS A 390 2.30 14.17 -30.17
CA HIS A 390 3.18 15.16 -30.79
C HIS A 390 3.41 14.86 -32.28
N LEU A 391 3.69 13.60 -32.62
CA LEU A 391 3.85 13.14 -34.01
C LEU A 391 2.57 13.35 -34.84
N ILE A 392 1.40 12.96 -34.32
CA ILE A 392 0.11 13.13 -35.01
C ILE A 392 -0.17 14.62 -35.28
N LYS A 393 0.08 15.49 -34.30
CA LYS A 393 -0.11 16.94 -34.44
C LYS A 393 0.88 17.56 -35.42
N SER A 394 2.14 17.09 -35.41
CA SER A 394 3.16 17.52 -36.37
C SER A 394 2.71 17.17 -37.79
N ASN A 395 2.32 15.93 -38.06
CA ASN A 395 1.91 15.47 -39.39
C ASN A 395 0.66 16.20 -39.91
N ARG A 396 -0.33 16.51 -39.06
CA ARG A 396 -1.49 17.33 -39.47
C ARG A 396 -1.11 18.76 -39.87
N LYS A 397 -0.07 19.33 -39.24
CA LYS A 397 0.41 20.68 -39.57
C LYS A 397 1.16 20.74 -40.90
N TYR A 398 1.77 19.62 -41.32
CA TYR A 398 2.40 19.49 -42.64
C TYR A 398 1.39 19.12 -43.74
N GLY A 399 0.40 18.27 -43.45
CA GLY A 399 -0.66 17.92 -44.42
C GLY A 399 -1.58 19.08 -44.82
N ASN A 400 -1.84 20.02 -43.92
CA ASN A 400 -2.62 21.24 -44.24
C ASN A 400 -1.83 22.28 -45.05
N LYS A 401 -0.51 22.13 -45.23
CA LYS A 401 0.28 23.02 -46.11
C LYS A 401 0.29 22.59 -47.57
N GLU A 402 0.02 21.31 -47.85
CA GLU A 402 -0.09 20.81 -49.23
C GLU A 402 -1.48 21.08 -49.85
N SER A 403 -2.50 21.33 -49.03
CA SER A 403 -3.85 21.69 -49.50
C SER A 403 -4.05 23.17 -49.82
N ASP A 404 -3.10 24.04 -49.48
CA ASP A 404 -3.15 25.48 -49.75
C ASP A 404 -2.32 25.87 -51.00
N ILE A 405 -1.91 24.89 -51.82
CA ILE A 405 -1.18 25.08 -53.10
C ILE A 405 -1.99 24.51 -54.29
N CYS A 406 -3.31 24.72 -54.31
CA CYS A 406 -4.11 24.55 -55.52
C CYS A 406 -4.95 25.79 -55.78
#